data_AF-A0A2E2WWM3-F1
#
_entry.id   AF-A0A2E2WWM3-F1
#
_cell.length_a   1.000
_cell.length_b   1.000
_cell.length_c   1.000
_cell.angle_alpha   90.00
_cell.angle_beta   90.00
_cell.angle_gamma   90.00
#
_symmetry.space_group_name_H-M   'P 1'
#
loop_
_entity.id
_entity.type
_entity.pdbx_description
1 polymer ?
#
loop_
_entity_poly.entity_id
_entity_poly.type
_entity_poly.pdbx_seq_one_letter_code
_entity_poly.pdbx_strand_id
1 'polypeptide(L)'
;MPRKISSKNSSPRNSRRPIPTNKKPNNIKNNSNNENCLNIRALSLAIGTIWGFAIFAITLMARSNGYGQEFLNSISSLYPGYEISLAGAIVGGLYGFIEGIVGVYLVAKLYSFFNCSSRCR
;
A
#
# COMPACT_ATOMS: atom_id res chain seq x y z
N MET A 1 -57.72 -32.25 -22.39
CA MET A 1 -56.82 -32.36 -23.57
C MET A 1 -56.48 -30.97 -24.09
N PRO A 2 -55.22 -30.67 -24.45
CA PRO A 2 -54.79 -29.36 -24.92
C PRO A 2 -54.80 -29.21 -26.47
N ARG A 3 -55.14 -27.99 -26.91
CA ARG A 3 -54.48 -27.12 -27.92
C ARG A 3 -54.22 -27.62 -29.36
N LYS A 4 -54.76 -26.89 -30.36
CA LYS A 4 -54.09 -26.51 -31.64
C LYS A 4 -54.56 -25.09 -32.04
N ILE A 5 -53.72 -24.06 -31.91
CA ILE A 5 -52.71 -23.53 -32.87
C ILE A 5 -53.34 -23.03 -34.18
N SER A 6 -53.24 -21.73 -34.45
CA SER A 6 -52.95 -21.26 -35.82
C SER A 6 -52.43 -19.82 -35.87
N SER A 7 -51.23 -19.70 -36.44
CA SER A 7 -50.83 -18.68 -37.42
C SER A 7 -50.79 -17.21 -37.00
N LYS A 8 -49.57 -16.69 -36.89
CA LYS A 8 -49.05 -15.76 -37.92
C LYS A 8 -47.52 -15.70 -37.87
N ASN A 9 -46.95 -16.26 -38.93
CA ASN A 9 -45.56 -16.19 -39.32
C ASN A 9 -45.40 -14.95 -40.22
N SER A 10 -44.55 -13.99 -39.85
CA SER A 10 -44.08 -12.96 -40.78
C SER A 10 -42.83 -12.26 -40.25
N SER A 11 -41.67 -12.76 -40.67
CA SER A 11 -40.41 -12.00 -40.78
C SER A 11 -40.03 -12.09 -42.26
N PRO A 12 -39.61 -11.00 -42.95
CA PRO A 12 -38.23 -10.54 -42.80
C PRO A 12 -38.02 -9.03 -43.01
N ARG A 13 -37.10 -8.40 -42.23
CA ARG A 13 -36.36 -7.23 -42.72
C ARG A 13 -34.99 -7.10 -42.05
N ASN A 14 -34.02 -7.77 -42.67
CA ASN A 14 -32.60 -7.49 -42.55
C ASN A 14 -32.29 -6.14 -43.20
N SER A 15 -31.77 -5.16 -42.45
CA SER A 15 -31.00 -4.05 -43.02
C SER A 15 -30.22 -3.29 -41.93
N ARG A 16 -28.89 -3.33 -42.08
CA ARG A 16 -27.84 -2.48 -41.44
C ARG A 16 -27.16 -3.05 -40.19
N ARG A 17 -26.13 -3.86 -40.52
CA ARG A 17 -24.75 -3.96 -40.01
C ARG A 17 -24.46 -3.65 -38.53
N PRO A 18 -23.58 -4.45 -37.88
CA PRO A 18 -22.93 -4.03 -36.66
C PRO A 18 -22.06 -2.81 -36.95
N ILE A 19 -22.09 -1.80 -36.08
CA ILE A 19 -21.07 -0.74 -36.07
C ILE A 19 -19.98 -1.18 -35.09
N PRO A 20 -18.80 -1.65 -35.55
CA PRO A 20 -17.62 -1.68 -34.70
C PRO A 20 -17.09 -0.25 -34.61
N THR A 21 -17.58 0.54 -33.65
CA THR A 21 -16.94 1.80 -33.31
C THR A 21 -15.65 1.48 -32.55
N ASN A 22 -14.57 1.46 -33.33
CA ASN A 22 -13.30 2.08 -33.03
C ASN A 22 -12.77 1.89 -31.59
N LYS A 23 -11.88 0.91 -31.51
CA LYS A 23 -10.76 0.82 -30.56
C LYS A 23 -10.25 2.20 -30.12
N LYS A 24 -10.18 2.36 -28.79
CA LYS A 24 -9.24 3.20 -28.02
C LYS A 24 -9.77 4.58 -27.53
N PRO A 25 -10.28 4.63 -26.28
CA PRO A 25 -9.94 5.71 -25.37
C PRO A 25 -8.60 5.37 -24.67
N ASN A 26 -7.51 5.84 -25.26
CA ASN A 26 -6.19 5.97 -24.64
C ASN A 26 -6.16 7.23 -23.76
N ASN A 27 -6.92 7.17 -22.68
CA ASN A 27 -6.91 8.07 -21.53
C ASN A 27 -8.19 7.69 -20.81
N ILE A 28 -8.15 6.78 -19.85
CA ILE A 28 -8.00 7.17 -18.45
C ILE A 28 -7.31 5.99 -17.75
N LYS A 29 -6.00 6.10 -17.56
CA LYS A 29 -5.29 5.36 -16.51
C LYS A 29 -5.43 6.09 -15.16
N ASN A 30 -6.56 6.77 -14.94
CA ASN A 30 -6.81 7.57 -13.72
C ASN A 30 -7.90 6.93 -12.82
N ASN A 31 -8.18 5.64 -13.01
CA ASN A 31 -8.88 4.81 -12.02
C ASN A 31 -7.91 3.86 -11.29
N SER A 32 -6.61 4.18 -11.28
CA SER A 32 -5.75 3.67 -10.20
C SER A 32 -5.90 4.67 -9.08
N ASN A 33 -6.58 4.33 -7.97
CA ASN A 33 -6.24 4.72 -6.58
C ASN A 33 -7.44 4.83 -5.61
N ASN A 34 -8.62 4.30 -5.93
CA ASN A 34 -9.72 4.23 -4.94
C ASN A 34 -10.40 2.85 -4.92
N GLU A 35 -9.57 1.81 -5.03
CA GLU A 35 -9.89 0.47 -4.54
C GLU A 35 -9.57 0.45 -3.04
N ASN A 36 -10.58 0.24 -2.20
CA ASN A 36 -10.45 0.03 -0.74
C ASN A 36 -9.85 -1.35 -0.42
N CYS A 37 -8.72 -1.67 -1.03
CA CYS A 37 -7.81 -2.71 -0.59
C CYS A 37 -6.60 -1.98 0.00
N LEU A 38 -6.39 -2.12 1.31
CA LEU A 38 -5.29 -1.51 2.03
C LEU A 38 -3.99 -1.78 1.25
N ASN A 39 -3.44 -0.77 0.58
CA ASN A 39 -2.27 -0.95 -0.24
C ASN A 39 -1.07 -1.03 0.68
N ILE A 40 -0.78 -2.25 1.14
CA ILE A 40 0.26 -2.57 2.14
C ILE A 40 1.57 -1.89 1.74
N ARG A 41 1.88 -1.82 0.44
CA ARG A 41 3.08 -1.15 -0.07
C ARG A 41 3.09 0.34 0.22
N ALA A 42 1.99 1.04 -0.01
CA ALA A 42 1.87 2.47 0.25
C ALA A 42 1.88 2.77 1.76
N LEU A 43 1.22 1.93 2.56
CA LEU A 43 1.18 2.04 4.01
C LEU A 43 2.56 1.83 4.64
N SER A 44 3.29 0.78 4.23
CA SER A 44 4.66 0.51 4.67
C SER A 44 5.61 1.65 4.30
N LEU A 45 5.46 2.24 3.10
CA LEU A 45 6.31 3.35 2.66
C LEU A 45 6.04 4.63 3.47
N ALA A 46 4.77 4.95 3.71
CA ALA A 46 4.39 6.12 4.50
C ALA A 46 4.88 6.00 5.95
N ILE A 47 4.64 4.86 6.60
CA ILE A 47 5.04 4.64 7.99
C ILE A 47 6.56 4.56 8.12
N GLY A 48 7.25 3.85 7.21
CA GLY A 48 8.71 3.82 7.17
C GLY A 48 9.32 5.22 7.02
N THR A 49 8.72 6.07 6.17
CA THR A 49 9.15 7.47 6.01
C THR A 49 8.93 8.28 7.28
N ILE A 50 7.77 8.16 7.92
CA ILE A 50 7.47 8.86 9.19
C ILE A 50 8.44 8.41 10.28
N TRP A 51 8.70 7.11 10.40
CA TRP A 51 9.59 6.57 11.43
C TRP A 51 11.06 6.97 11.21
N GLY A 52 11.56 6.83 9.98
CA GLY A 52 12.91 7.29 9.64
C GLY A 52 13.09 8.80 9.86
N PHE A 53 12.07 9.60 9.50
CA PHE A 53 12.08 11.04 9.75
C PHE A 53 12.00 11.39 11.24
N ALA A 54 11.25 10.61 12.03
CA ALA A 54 11.18 10.78 13.47
C ALA A 54 12.54 10.53 14.13
N ILE A 55 13.24 9.44 13.79
CA ILE A 55 14.59 9.16 14.30
C ILE A 55 15.58 10.26 13.89
N PHE A 56 15.50 10.72 12.64
CA PHE A 56 16.31 11.85 12.16
C PHE A 56 16.08 13.12 12.99
N ALA A 57 14.81 13.49 13.22
CA ALA A 57 14.43 14.67 13.99
C ALA A 57 14.86 14.55 15.46
N ILE A 58 14.66 13.38 16.09
CA ILE A 58 15.09 13.12 17.47
C ILE A 58 16.61 13.22 17.59
N THR A 59 17.36 12.70 16.63
CA THR A 59 18.83 12.80 16.62
C THR A 59 19.31 14.25 16.52
N LEU A 60 18.63 15.07 15.72
CA LEU A 60 18.94 16.48 15.59
C LEU A 60 18.61 17.26 16.88
N MET A 61 17.49 16.96 17.53
CA MET A 61 17.13 17.54 18.83
C MET A 61 18.05 17.07 19.97
N ALA A 62 18.48 15.80 19.94
CA ALA A 62 19.44 15.25 20.90
C ALA A 62 20.79 15.95 20.82
N ARG A 63 21.17 16.38 19.61
CA ARG A 63 22.38 17.18 19.39
C ARG A 63 22.26 18.59 19.97
N SER A 64 21.13 19.29 19.78
CA SER A 64 21.01 20.70 20.19
C SER A 64 20.65 20.86 21.67
N ASN A 65 19.77 20.00 22.18
CA ASN A 65 19.15 20.17 23.50
C ASN A 65 19.41 18.98 24.44
N GLY A 66 20.14 17.94 24.00
CA GLY A 66 20.31 16.69 24.75
C GLY A 66 19.04 15.82 24.82
N TYR A 67 17.95 16.25 24.18
CA TYR A 67 16.66 15.59 24.27
C TYR A 67 16.66 14.26 23.49
N GLY A 68 16.40 13.15 24.18
CA GLY A 68 16.38 11.82 23.56
C GLY A 68 17.76 11.13 23.51
N GLN A 69 18.79 11.66 24.17
CA GLN A 69 20.11 11.00 24.23
C GLN A 69 20.04 9.60 24.85
N GLU A 70 19.30 9.41 25.95
CA GLU A 70 19.12 8.08 26.59
C GLU A 70 18.42 7.08 25.66
N PHE A 71 17.42 7.55 24.91
CA PHE A 71 16.73 6.76 23.90
C PHE A 71 17.68 6.35 22.77
N LEU A 72 18.48 7.31 22.28
CA LEU A 72 19.45 7.07 21.22
C LEU A 72 20.63 6.20 21.67
N ASN A 73 21.04 6.26 22.93
CA ASN A 73 22.03 5.35 23.51
C ASN A 73 21.53 3.91 23.56
N SER A 74 20.25 3.73 23.89
CA SER A 74 19.62 2.41 23.84
C SER A 74 19.59 1.87 22.40
N ILE A 75 19.33 2.76 21.43
CA ILE A 75 19.36 2.42 20.00
C ILE A 75 20.79 2.20 19.47
N SER A 76 21.81 2.87 20.00
CA SER A 76 23.20 2.68 19.53
C SER A 76 23.70 1.25 19.78
N SER A 77 23.15 0.58 20.79
CA SER A 77 23.40 -0.85 21.04
C SER A 77 22.76 -1.76 19.99
N LEU A 78 21.68 -1.31 19.34
CA LEU A 78 20.99 -2.03 18.26
C LEU A 78 21.58 -1.74 16.88
N TYR A 79 22.18 -0.55 16.69
CA TYR A 79 22.80 -0.15 15.43
C TYR A 79 24.31 0.05 15.60
N PRO A 80 25.11 -0.97 15.24
CA PRO A 80 26.57 -0.86 15.28
C PRO A 80 27.06 0.33 14.43
N GLY A 81 27.86 1.21 15.03
CA GLY A 81 28.38 2.41 14.35
C GLY A 81 27.45 3.63 14.38
N TYR A 82 26.36 3.58 15.15
CA TYR A 82 25.54 4.74 15.43
C TYR A 82 26.14 5.59 16.55
N GLU A 83 26.41 6.85 16.27
CA GLU A 83 26.79 7.85 17.27
C GLU A 83 25.83 9.04 17.25
N ILE A 84 25.74 9.80 18.35
CA ILE A 84 24.88 10.99 18.44
C ILE A 84 25.56 12.15 17.68
N SER A 85 25.55 12.07 16.34
CA SER A 85 26.20 13.01 15.43
C SER A 85 25.35 13.23 14.17
N LEU A 86 25.76 14.17 13.29
CA LEU A 86 25.04 14.42 12.04
C LEU A 86 25.07 13.17 11.12
N ALA A 87 26.19 12.44 11.11
CA ALA A 87 26.32 11.19 10.38
C ALA A 87 25.44 10.11 11.01
N GLY A 88 25.38 10.06 12.34
CA GLY A 88 24.45 9.21 13.07
C GLY A 88 22.99 9.44 12.71
N ALA A 89 22.55 10.70 12.56
CA ALA A 89 21.17 10.99 12.17
C ALA A 89 20.80 10.37 10.81
N ILE A 90 21.74 10.35 9.87
CA ILE A 90 21.55 9.72 8.55
C ILE A 90 21.50 8.20 8.70
N VAL A 91 22.43 7.62 9.47
CA VAL A 91 22.50 6.18 9.74
C VAL A 91 21.22 5.71 10.45
N GLY A 92 20.83 6.34 11.55
CA GLY A 92 19.61 6.04 12.28
C GLY A 92 18.35 6.27 11.45
N GLY A 93 18.32 7.29 10.59
CA GLY A 93 17.23 7.50 9.63
C GLY A 93 17.10 6.36 8.61
N LEU A 94 18.21 5.86 8.08
CA LEU A 94 18.25 4.71 7.17
C LEU A 94 17.79 3.43 7.86
N TYR A 95 18.32 3.14 9.05
CA TYR A 95 17.90 1.99 9.84
C TYR A 95 16.43 2.06 10.21
N GLY A 96 15.96 3.21 10.73
CA GLY A 96 14.55 3.44 11.05
C GLY A 96 13.64 3.33 9.84
N PHE A 97 14.06 3.80 8.67
CA PHE A 97 13.31 3.63 7.43
C PHE A 97 13.15 2.16 7.04
N ILE A 98 14.24 1.39 7.09
CA ILE A 98 14.24 -0.04 6.78
C ILE A 98 13.36 -0.80 7.78
N GLU A 99 13.54 -0.58 9.07
CA GLU A 99 12.76 -1.25 10.12
C GLU A 99 11.29 -0.85 10.08
N GLY A 100 10.97 0.40 9.78
CA GLY A 100 9.58 0.84 9.62
C GLY A 100 8.89 0.14 8.43
N ILE A 101 9.59 -0.03 7.31
CA ILE A 101 9.06 -0.80 6.17
C ILE A 101 8.89 -2.27 6.55
N VAL A 102 9.92 -2.89 7.12
CA VAL A 102 9.93 -4.32 7.47
C VAL A 102 8.89 -4.64 8.53
N GLY A 103 8.80 -3.83 9.59
CA GLY A 103 7.85 -4.01 10.68
C GLY A 103 6.40 -3.92 10.20
N VAL A 104 6.08 -2.91 9.39
CA VAL A 104 4.73 -2.76 8.83
C VAL A 104 4.42 -3.86 7.83
N TYR A 105 5.40 -4.28 7.02
CA TYR A 105 5.23 -5.42 6.10
C TYR A 105 4.94 -6.72 6.87
N LEU A 106 5.64 -6.97 7.98
CA LEU A 106 5.38 -8.12 8.85
C LEU A 106 3.98 -8.08 9.44
N VAL A 107 3.57 -6.93 10.00
CA VAL A 107 2.23 -6.74 10.58
C VAL A 107 1.14 -6.95 9.53
N ALA A 108 1.33 -6.45 8.32
CA ALA A 108 0.36 -6.62 7.25
C ALA A 108 0.25 -8.07 6.76
N LYS A 109 1.39 -8.79 6.69
CA LYS A 109 1.40 -10.24 6.40
C LYS A 109 0.69 -11.02 7.50
N LEU A 110 0.93 -10.65 8.76
CA LEU A 110 0.31 -11.28 9.92
C LEU A 110 -1.20 -11.02 9.97
N TYR A 111 -1.64 -9.79 9.67
CA TYR A 111 -3.06 -9.45 9.52
C TYR A 111 -3.74 -10.32 8.45
N SER A 112 -3.08 -10.50 7.31
CA SER A 112 -3.60 -11.35 6.22
C SER A 112 -3.67 -12.83 6.62
N PHE A 113 -2.72 -13.31 7.43
CA PHE A 113 -2.73 -14.66 7.98
C PHE A 113 -3.90 -14.90 8.94
N PHE A 114 -4.15 -13.96 9.88
CA PHE A 114 -5.29 -14.05 10.79
C PHE A 114 -6.65 -13.91 10.08
N ASN A 115 -6.77 -13.06 9.05
CA ASN A 115 -7.99 -12.96 8.24
C ASN A 115 -8.26 -14.22 7.40
N CYS A 116 -7.23 -14.96 6.99
CA CYS A 116 -7.39 -16.22 6.27
C CYS A 116 -7.85 -17.35 7.23
N SER A 117 -7.45 -17.28 8.51
CA SER A 117 -7.85 -18.27 9.52
C SER A 117 -9.32 -18.21 9.95
N SER A 118 -10.03 -17.10 9.70
CA SER A 118 -11.41 -16.86 10.15
C SER A 118 -12.51 -17.10 9.09
N ARG A 119 -12.14 -17.49 7.86
CA ARG A 119 -13.08 -17.85 6.77
C ARG A 119 -12.98 -19.31 6.31
N CYS A 120 -12.45 -20.17 7.17
CA CYS A 120 -12.69 -21.62 7.11
C CYS A 120 -13.46 -22.05 8.36
N ARG A 121 -14.78 -21.86 8.34
CA ARG A 121 -15.71 -22.69 9.11
C ARG A 121 -17.04 -22.75 8.38
#